data_AF-A0A3Q8RT72-F1
#
_entry.id   AF-A0A3Q8RT72-F1
#
_cell.length_a   1.000
_cell.length_b   1.000
_cell.length_c   1.000
_cell.angle_alpha   90.00
_cell.angle_beta   90.00
_cell.angle_gamma   90.00
#
_symmetry.space_group_name_H-M   'P 1'
#
loop_
_entity.id
_entity.type
_entity.pdbx_description
1 polymer ?
#
loop_
_entity_poly.entity_id
_entity_poly.type
_entity_poly.pdbx_seq_one_letter_code
_entity_poly.pdbx_strand_id
1 'polypeptide(L)' 'MVEVEKKKVTLSLPVESNDKLEKMAQKYGMTKSGLVTFLINQADDKGTIFK' A
#
# COMPACT_ATOMS: atom_id res chain seq x y z
N MET A 1 7.07 -17.11 15.64
CA MET A 1 6.70 -16.03 14.71
C MET A 1 6.06 -16.69 13.51
N VAL A 2 4.81 -16.38 13.18
CA VAL A 2 4.20 -16.91 11.95
C VAL A 2 4.82 -16.13 10.80
N GLU A 3 5.56 -16.81 9.95
CA GLU A 3 6.20 -16.19 8.80
C GLU A 3 5.12 -15.86 7.77
N VAL A 4 4.90 -14.57 7.50
CA VAL A 4 3.93 -14.14 6.49
C VAL A 4 4.58 -14.34 5.13
N GLU A 5 4.06 -15.28 4.34
CA GLU A 5 4.50 -15.50 2.97
C GLU A 5 4.24 -14.24 2.12
N LYS A 6 5.29 -13.72 1.48
CA LYS A 6 5.21 -12.51 0.64
C LYS A 6 5.39 -12.86 -0.82
N LYS A 7 4.42 -12.47 -1.65
CA LYS A 7 4.52 -12.55 -3.11
C LYS A 7 4.88 -11.19 -3.70
N LYS A 8 5.89 -11.16 -4.59
CA LYS A 8 6.19 -9.95 -5.37
C LYS A 8 5.10 -9.73 -6.42
N VAL A 9 4.61 -8.50 -6.51
CA VAL A 9 3.65 -8.05 -7.52
C VAL A 9 4.24 -6.87 -8.30
N THR A 10 4.06 -6.88 -9.62
CA THR A 10 4.48 -5.80 -10.52
C THR A 10 3.24 -5.12 -11.05
N LEU A 11 3.16 -3.80 -10.93
CA LEU A 11 2.02 -3.00 -11.38
C LEU A 11 2.53 -1.82 -12.22
N SER A 12 1.81 -1.52 -13.29
CA SER A 12 2.02 -0.30 -14.08
C SER A 12 1.22 0.84 -13.46
N LEU A 13 1.91 1.91 -13.03
CA LEU A 13 1.29 3.11 -12.47
C LEU A 13 1.71 4.33 -13.28
N PRO A 14 0.86 5.37 -13.42
CA PRO A 14 1.32 6.68 -13.84
C PRO A 14 2.49 7.14 -12.96
N VAL A 15 3.49 7.79 -13.56
CA VAL A 15 4.69 8.27 -12.83
C VAL A 15 4.29 9.13 -11.63
N GLU A 16 3.36 10.06 -11.83
CA GLU A 16 2.84 10.92 -10.77
C GLU A 16 2.20 10.14 -9.62
N SER A 17 1.52 9.03 -9.92
CA SER A 17 0.91 8.16 -8.89
C SER A 17 1.98 7.43 -8.08
N ASN A 18 3.06 6.96 -8.71
CA ASN A 18 4.19 6.38 -8.00
C ASN A 18 4.91 7.41 -7.11
N ASP A 19 5.08 8.64 -7.59
CA ASP A 19 5.69 9.73 -6.81
C ASP A 19 4.84 10.11 -5.61
N LYS A 20 3.51 10.14 -5.77
CA LYS A 20 2.56 10.34 -4.67
C LYS A 20 2.68 9.21 -3.64
N LEU A 21 2.73 7.95 -4.08
CA LEU A 21 2.90 6.80 -3.21
C LEU A 21 4.20 6.90 -2.39
N GLU A 22 5.32 7.25 -3.03
CA GLU A 22 6.62 7.43 -2.38
C GLU A 22 6.55 8.54 -1.31
N LYS A 23 6.04 9.72 -1.67
CA LYS A 23 5.91 10.86 -0.74
C LYS A 23 4.98 10.54 0.44
N MET A 24 3.87 9.85 0.20
CA MET A 24 2.96 9.43 1.26
C MET A 24 3.62 8.43 2.21
N ALA A 25 4.31 7.43 1.66
CA ALA A 25 5.01 6.43 2.46
C ALA A 25 6.05 7.11 3.37
N GLN A 26 6.87 8.01 2.82
CA GLN A 26 7.84 8.78 3.59
C GLN A 26 7.19 9.66 4.67
N LYS A 27 6.12 10.38 4.33
CA LYS A 27 5.39 11.25 5.27
C LYS A 27 4.90 10.50 6.52
N TYR A 28 4.51 9.23 6.36
CA TYR A 28 3.99 8.41 7.45
C TYR A 28 5.02 7.40 8.01
N GLY A 29 6.29 7.50 7.62
CA GLY A 29 7.36 6.61 8.11
C GLY A 29 7.17 5.14 7.68
N MET A 30 6.54 4.91 6.54
CA MET A 30 6.24 3.57 6.00
C MET A 30 7.05 3.27 4.74
N THR A 31 7.20 1.99 4.42
CA THR A 31 7.62 1.56 3.07
C THR A 31 6.42 1.64 2.12
N LYS A 32 6.67 1.72 0.80
CA LYS A 32 5.59 1.67 -0.21
C LYS A 32 4.72 0.42 -0.08
N SER A 33 5.34 -0.74 0.10
CA SER A 33 4.61 -1.99 0.30
C SER A 33 3.80 -1.97 1.59
N GLY A 34 4.35 -1.44 2.69
CA GLY A 34 3.63 -1.26 3.95
C GLY A 34 2.40 -0.38 3.81
N LEU A 35 2.52 0.76 3.12
CA LEU A 35 1.41 1.67 2.86
C LEU A 35 0.32 1.02 1.99
N VAL A 36 0.70 0.32 0.91
CA VAL A 36 -0.27 -0.40 0.07
C VAL A 36 -1.01 -1.47 0.87
N THR A 37 -0.30 -2.29 1.66
CA THR A 37 -0.91 -3.29 2.53
C THR A 37 -1.85 -2.66 3.55
N PHE A 38 -1.45 -1.55 4.17
CA PHE A 38 -2.28 -0.83 5.13
C PHE A 38 -3.59 -0.31 4.51
N LEU A 39 -3.53 0.22 3.28
CA LEU A 39 -4.71 0.70 2.58
C LEU A 39 -5.66 -0.44 2.18
N ILE A 40 -5.12 -1.59 1.75
CA ILE A 40 -5.91 -2.79 1.45
C ILE A 40 -6.66 -3.25 2.71
N ASN A 41 -5.95 -3.40 3.83
CA ASN A 41 -6.56 -3.84 5.08
C ASN A 41 -7.62 -2.85 5.57
N GLN A 42 -7.37 -1.54 5.47
CA GLN A 42 -8.38 -0.55 5.84
C GLN A 42 -9.66 -0.63 4.99
N ALA A 43 -9.54 -0.94 3.70
CA ALA A 43 -10.71 -1.09 2.83
C ALA A 43 -11.48 -2.38 3.13
N ASP A 44 -10.74 -3.47 3.42
CA ASP A 44 -11.29 -4.76 3.84
C ASP A 44 -12.05 -4.63 5.17
N ASP A 45 -11.42 -4.01 6.18
CA ASP A 45 -12.01 -3.76 7.50
C ASP A 45 -13.29 -2.91 7.43
N LYS A 46 -13.34 -1.95 6.49
CA LYS A 46 -14.52 -1.10 6.26
C LYS A 46 -15.60 -1.78 5.42
N GLY A 47 -15.28 -2.88 4.74
CA GLY A 47 -16.16 -3.53 3.77
C GLY A 47 -16.42 -2.71 2.50
N THR A 48 -15.68 -1.63 2.25
CA THR A 48 -15.81 -0.79 1.06
C THR A 48 -14.53 0.00 0.77
N ILE A 49 -14.24 0.19 -0.52
CA ILE A 49 -13.16 1.07 -1.01
C ILE A 49 -13.64 2.51 -1.25
N PHE A 50 -14.94 2.76 -1.09
CA PHE A 50 -15.55 4.08 -1.24
C PHE A 50 -15.61 4.81 0.10
N LYS A 51 -15.75 6.15 0.04
CA LYS A 51 -15.96 6.99 1.22
C LYS A 51 -17.34 6.78 1.82
#